data_AF-A0A848DA33-F1
#
_entry.id   AF-A0A848DA33-F1
#
_cell.length_a   1.000
_cell.length_b   1.000
_cell.length_c   1.000
_cell.angle_alpha   90.00
_cell.angle_beta   90.00
_cell.angle_gamma   90.00
#
_symmetry.space_group_name_H-M   'P 1'
#
loop_
_entity.id
_entity.type
_entity.pdbx_description
1 polymer ?
#
loop_
_entity_poly.entity_id
_entity_poly.type
_entity_poly.pdbx_seq_one_letter_code
_entity_poly.pdbx_strand_id
1 'polypeptide(L)'
;MRWEMERSGVAAGVAAEYAEWVERVRATFEAVQYTCSHRLSDPGLAEQVSVQVIAGMVSRPTVFRYFGLPYSGRIARLAETRIAEADAGRLATVCGWAELRERLDSVPDEHREVLVGACIRGEDLATLAAGLSCDEREATARRDSTLAFMQELAKPGLPPAPDPDERG
;
A
#
# COMPACT_ATOMS: atom_id res chain seq x y z
N MET A 1 32.36 -15.19 7.06
CA MET A 1 31.49 -16.26 7.61
C MET A 1 30.44 -15.78 8.61
N ARG A 2 30.74 -15.37 9.86
CA ARG A 2 29.68 -14.92 10.82
C ARG A 2 28.85 -13.72 10.30
N TRP A 3 29.52 -12.72 9.72
CA TRP A 3 28.90 -11.52 9.13
C TRP A 3 28.06 -11.76 7.86
N GLU A 4 28.23 -12.89 7.17
CA GLU A 4 27.43 -13.25 5.99
C GLU A 4 26.18 -14.03 6.40
N MET A 5 26.27 -14.84 7.45
CA MET A 5 25.11 -15.53 8.04
C MET A 5 24.15 -14.55 8.72
N GLU A 6 24.66 -13.53 9.42
CA GLU A 6 23.82 -12.49 10.05
C GLU A 6 23.11 -11.61 9.00
N ARG A 7 23.79 -11.19 7.93
CA ARG A 7 23.15 -10.46 6.82
C ARG A 7 22.12 -11.31 6.05
N SER A 8 22.40 -12.60 5.87
CA SER A 8 21.45 -13.54 5.26
C SER A 8 20.19 -13.74 6.12
N GLY A 9 20.33 -13.77 7.45
CA GLY A 9 19.21 -13.86 8.39
C GLY A 9 18.32 -12.60 8.41
N VAL A 10 18.92 -11.42 8.35
CA VAL A 10 18.17 -10.14 8.28
C VAL A 10 17.40 -10.02 6.96
N ALA A 11 18.05 -10.35 5.83
CA ALA A 11 17.40 -10.34 4.52
C ALA A 11 16.22 -11.34 4.46
N ALA A 12 16.38 -12.54 5.03
CA ALA A 12 15.31 -13.54 5.11
C ALA A 12 14.14 -13.05 5.99
N GLY A 13 14.42 -12.35 7.09
CA GLY A 13 13.38 -11.77 7.95
C GLY A 13 12.59 -10.66 7.25
N VAL A 14 13.27 -9.75 6.56
CA VAL A 14 12.64 -8.70 5.75
C VAL A 14 11.74 -9.28 4.66
N ALA A 15 12.21 -10.30 3.95
CA ALA A 15 11.43 -10.95 2.89
C ALA A 15 10.15 -11.60 3.45
N ALA A 16 10.21 -12.24 4.61
CA ALA A 16 9.04 -12.83 5.27
C ALA A 16 8.03 -11.76 5.70
N GLU A 17 8.48 -10.69 6.36
CA GLU A 17 7.59 -9.59 6.78
C GLU A 17 6.97 -8.85 5.59
N TYR A 18 7.72 -8.68 4.50
CA TYR A 18 7.18 -8.14 3.26
C TYR A 18 6.08 -9.05 2.69
N ALA A 19 6.31 -10.35 2.64
CA ALA A 19 5.31 -11.33 2.17
C ALA A 19 4.04 -11.31 3.04
N GLU A 20 4.18 -11.26 4.37
CA GLU A 20 3.05 -11.12 5.29
C GLU A 20 2.27 -9.83 5.05
N TRP A 21 2.98 -8.73 4.79
CA TRP A 21 2.35 -7.47 4.43
C TRP A 21 1.58 -7.56 3.11
N VAL A 22 2.15 -8.17 2.07
CA VAL A 22 1.44 -8.40 0.79
C VAL A 22 0.19 -9.26 1.00
N GLU A 23 0.26 -10.30 1.83
CA GLU A 23 -0.91 -11.12 2.17
C GLU A 23 -1.96 -10.34 2.95
N ARG A 24 -1.55 -9.42 3.83
CA ARG A 24 -2.47 -8.49 4.48
C ARG A 24 -3.15 -7.53 3.49
N VAL A 25 -2.42 -7.06 2.49
CA VAL A 25 -2.97 -6.24 1.40
C VAL A 25 -4.01 -7.05 0.62
N ARG A 26 -3.71 -8.30 0.25
CA ARG A 26 -4.66 -9.22 -0.39
C ARG A 26 -5.91 -9.46 0.46
N ALA A 27 -5.75 -9.80 1.73
CA ALA A 27 -6.88 -10.03 2.62
C ALA A 27 -7.76 -8.78 2.78
N THR A 28 -7.14 -7.59 2.79
CA THR A 28 -7.87 -6.32 2.82
C THR A 28 -8.65 -6.10 1.51
N PHE A 29 -8.04 -6.38 0.35
CA PHE A 29 -8.72 -6.33 -0.95
C PHE A 29 -9.97 -7.22 -0.97
N GLU A 30 -9.82 -8.49 -0.59
CA GLU A 30 -10.90 -9.48 -0.57
C GLU A 30 -12.04 -9.06 0.37
N ALA A 31 -11.70 -8.55 1.56
CA ALA A 31 -12.69 -8.08 2.52
C ALA A 31 -13.47 -6.86 2.01
N VAL A 32 -12.80 -5.91 1.37
CA VAL A 32 -13.46 -4.74 0.75
C VAL A 32 -14.35 -5.19 -0.41
N GLN A 33 -13.87 -6.11 -1.25
CA GLN A 33 -14.61 -6.59 -2.41
C GLN A 33 -15.89 -7.30 -1.99
N TYR A 34 -15.79 -8.22 -1.03
CA TYR A 34 -16.93 -8.89 -0.44
C TYR A 34 -17.94 -7.89 0.12
N THR A 35 -17.49 -6.94 0.94
CA THR A 35 -18.36 -5.93 1.54
C THR A 35 -19.04 -5.05 0.50
N CYS A 36 -18.31 -4.57 -0.51
CA CYS A 36 -18.85 -3.68 -1.55
C CYS A 36 -19.84 -4.41 -2.46
N SER A 37 -19.62 -5.70 -2.76
CA SER A 37 -20.54 -6.51 -3.57
C SER A 37 -21.97 -6.58 -3.01
N HIS A 38 -22.13 -6.43 -1.70
CA HIS A 38 -23.43 -6.44 -1.02
C HIS A 38 -24.04 -5.04 -0.83
N ARG A 39 -23.29 -3.99 -1.15
CA ARG A 39 -23.68 -2.60 -0.93
C ARG A 39 -23.92 -1.82 -2.21
N LEU A 40 -23.25 -2.21 -3.29
CA LEU A 40 -23.38 -1.59 -4.60
C LEU A 40 -24.65 -2.04 -5.31
N SER A 41 -25.24 -1.13 -6.08
CA SER A 41 -26.36 -1.45 -6.98
C SER A 41 -25.93 -2.40 -8.11
N ASP A 42 -24.68 -2.28 -8.58
CA ASP A 42 -24.01 -3.19 -9.50
C ASP A 42 -22.84 -3.90 -8.79
N PRO A 43 -22.99 -5.17 -8.39
CA PRO A 43 -21.93 -5.94 -7.75
C PRO A 43 -20.66 -6.10 -8.62
N GLY A 44 -20.76 -5.96 -9.94
CA GLY A 44 -19.61 -6.04 -10.86
C GLY A 44 -18.58 -4.93 -10.64
N LEU A 45 -18.98 -3.81 -10.03
CA LEU A 45 -18.09 -2.69 -9.71
C LEU A 45 -17.28 -2.90 -8.42
N ALA A 46 -17.56 -3.95 -7.65
CA ALA A 46 -16.90 -4.19 -6.36
C ALA A 46 -15.39 -4.35 -6.49
N GLU A 47 -14.90 -4.99 -7.56
CA GLU A 47 -13.45 -5.08 -7.81
C GLU A 47 -12.81 -3.70 -8.00
N GLN A 48 -13.41 -2.85 -8.82
CA GLN A 48 -12.89 -1.51 -9.11
C GLN A 48 -12.83 -0.65 -7.85
N VAL A 49 -13.88 -0.70 -7.01
CA VAL A 49 -13.87 -0.04 -5.70
C VAL A 49 -12.72 -0.56 -4.84
N SER A 50 -12.57 -1.88 -4.74
CA SER A 50 -11.53 -2.49 -3.91
C SER A 50 -10.11 -2.15 -4.37
N VAL A 51 -9.84 -2.20 -5.69
CA VAL A 51 -8.52 -1.81 -6.21
C VAL A 51 -8.21 -0.36 -5.86
N GLN A 52 -9.15 0.57 -6.03
CA GLN A 52 -8.93 1.98 -5.71
C GLN A 52 -8.70 2.24 -4.22
N VAL A 53 -9.40 1.51 -3.34
CA VAL A 53 -9.14 1.55 -1.90
C VAL A 53 -7.72 1.09 -1.60
N ILE A 54 -7.32 -0.06 -2.16
CA ILE A 54 -6.01 -0.65 -1.88
C ILE A 54 -4.87 0.18 -2.46
N ALA A 55 -5.00 0.67 -3.70
CA ALA A 55 -4.05 1.61 -4.28
C ALA A 55 -3.92 2.89 -3.43
N GLY A 56 -5.05 3.40 -2.89
CA GLY A 56 -5.06 4.51 -1.94
C GLY A 56 -4.29 4.22 -0.65
N MET A 57 -4.32 2.97 -0.17
CA MET A 57 -3.56 2.55 1.02
C MET A 57 -2.08 2.31 0.71
N VAL A 58 -1.78 1.65 -0.41
CA VAL A 58 -0.41 1.34 -0.88
C VAL A 58 0.37 2.61 -1.18
N SER A 59 -0.26 3.64 -1.75
CA SER A 59 0.37 4.96 -1.97
C SER A 59 0.74 5.71 -0.67
N ARG A 60 0.23 5.24 0.48
CA ARG A 60 0.51 5.80 1.81
C ARG A 60 0.80 4.68 2.82
N PRO A 61 1.91 3.95 2.63
CA PRO A 61 2.13 2.66 3.29
C PRO A 61 2.25 2.73 4.81
N THR A 62 2.50 3.92 5.39
CA THR A 62 2.47 4.15 6.83
C THR A 62 1.12 3.80 7.48
N VAL A 63 0.03 3.70 6.70
CA VAL A 63 -1.26 3.19 7.17
C VAL A 63 -1.17 1.78 7.75
N PHE A 64 -0.27 0.94 7.24
CA PHE A 64 -0.19 -0.46 7.60
C PHE A 64 0.43 -0.68 8.99
N ARG A 65 1.06 0.34 9.58
CA ARG A 65 1.48 0.33 10.99
C ARG A 65 0.30 0.14 11.96
N TYR A 66 -0.89 0.58 11.58
CA TYR A 66 -2.05 0.55 12.46
C TYR A 66 -2.83 -0.75 12.32
N PHE A 67 -3.45 -1.18 13.42
CA PHE A 67 -4.38 -2.31 13.46
C PHE A 67 -5.70 -1.88 14.11
N GLY A 68 -6.78 -2.62 13.86
CA GLY A 68 -8.09 -2.37 14.46
C GLY A 68 -8.78 -1.11 13.93
N LEU A 69 -9.43 -0.35 14.81
CA LEU A 69 -10.36 0.74 14.45
C LEU A 69 -9.78 1.85 13.55
N PRO A 70 -8.55 2.35 13.75
CA PRO A 70 -7.99 3.36 12.85
C PRO A 70 -7.76 2.83 11.42
N TYR A 71 -7.43 1.55 11.30
CA TYR A 71 -7.21 0.87 10.02
C TYR A 71 -8.54 0.64 9.30
N SER A 72 -9.53 0.06 9.98
CA SER A 72 -10.86 -0.19 9.40
C SER A 72 -11.61 1.10 9.08
N GLY A 73 -11.50 2.13 9.92
CA GLY A 73 -12.12 3.45 9.66
C GLY A 73 -11.57 4.12 8.40
N ARG A 74 -10.28 3.95 8.09
CA ARG A 74 -9.69 4.48 6.85
C ARG A 74 -10.18 3.72 5.63
N ILE A 75 -10.24 2.39 5.71
CA ILE A 75 -10.81 1.53 4.66
C ILE A 75 -12.25 1.94 4.38
N ALA A 76 -13.08 2.04 5.43
CA ALA A 76 -14.48 2.43 5.31
C ALA A 76 -14.60 3.79 4.62
N ARG A 77 -13.87 4.82 5.07
CA ARG A 77 -13.91 6.15 4.45
C ARG A 77 -13.56 6.13 2.95
N LEU A 78 -12.52 5.39 2.57
CA LEU A 78 -12.13 5.25 1.16
C LEU A 78 -13.22 4.52 0.38
N ALA A 79 -13.72 3.40 0.91
CA ALA A 79 -14.76 2.60 0.26
C ALA A 79 -16.07 3.38 0.09
N GLU A 80 -16.55 4.11 1.11
CA GLU A 80 -17.77 4.93 1.02
C GLU A 80 -17.70 5.94 -0.13
N THR A 81 -16.56 6.60 -0.29
CA THR A 81 -16.37 7.60 -1.35
C THR A 81 -16.49 6.94 -2.72
N ARG A 82 -15.86 5.77 -2.89
CA ARG A 82 -15.88 5.02 -4.15
C ARG A 82 -17.24 4.37 -4.43
N ILE A 83 -17.95 3.89 -3.41
CA ILE A 83 -19.32 3.39 -3.53
C ILE A 83 -20.24 4.50 -4.01
N ALA A 84 -20.17 5.69 -3.41
CA ALA A 84 -20.98 6.83 -3.82
C ALA A 84 -20.71 7.27 -5.26
N GLU A 85 -19.44 7.21 -5.71
CA GLU A 85 -19.09 7.46 -7.11
C GLU A 85 -19.63 6.38 -8.06
N ALA A 86 -19.58 5.11 -7.65
CA ALA A 86 -20.10 3.98 -8.41
C ALA A 86 -21.62 4.07 -8.60
N ASP A 87 -22.37 4.30 -7.52
CA ASP A 87 -23.83 4.46 -7.58
C ASP A 87 -24.23 5.69 -8.40
N ALA A 88 -23.38 6.71 -8.47
CA ALA A 88 -23.60 7.89 -9.29
C ALA A 88 -23.08 7.75 -10.74
N GLY A 89 -22.58 6.57 -11.14
CA GLY A 89 -22.04 6.32 -12.49
C GLY A 89 -20.76 7.07 -12.82
N ARG A 90 -20.01 7.52 -11.82
CA ARG A 90 -18.76 8.31 -11.94
C ARG A 90 -17.51 7.57 -11.48
N LEU A 91 -17.62 6.30 -11.09
CA LEU A 91 -16.45 5.52 -10.70
C LEU A 91 -15.50 5.37 -11.90
N ALA A 92 -14.28 5.87 -11.75
CA ALA A 92 -13.24 5.70 -12.76
C ALA A 92 -12.88 4.22 -12.92
N THR A 93 -12.65 3.77 -14.15
CA THR A 93 -12.03 2.47 -14.40
C THR A 93 -10.52 2.59 -14.23
N VAL A 94 -9.94 1.71 -13.41
CA VAL A 94 -8.52 1.63 -13.10
C VAL A 94 -7.99 0.23 -13.42
N CYS A 95 -6.71 -0.03 -13.15
CA CYS A 95 -6.15 -1.38 -13.30
C CYS A 95 -6.91 -2.43 -12.47
N GLY A 96 -6.77 -3.71 -12.83
CA GLY A 96 -7.33 -4.82 -12.07
C GLY A 96 -6.45 -5.23 -10.88
N TRP A 97 -7.00 -6.04 -9.98
CA TRP A 97 -6.24 -6.55 -8.83
C TRP A 97 -4.98 -7.33 -9.25
N ALA A 98 -5.08 -8.12 -10.32
CA ALA A 98 -3.96 -8.91 -10.84
C ALA A 98 -2.75 -8.02 -11.20
N GLU A 99 -2.98 -6.90 -11.89
CA GLU A 99 -1.91 -5.96 -12.26
C GLU A 99 -1.30 -5.28 -11.02
N LEU A 100 -2.14 -4.84 -10.07
CA LEU A 100 -1.64 -4.23 -8.84
C LEU A 100 -0.81 -5.23 -8.02
N ARG A 101 -1.25 -6.49 -7.95
CA ARG A 101 -0.53 -7.56 -7.25
C ARG A 101 0.82 -7.85 -7.91
N GLU A 102 0.88 -7.99 -9.23
CA GLU A 102 2.13 -8.20 -9.96
C GLU A 102 3.14 -7.10 -9.69
N ARG A 103 2.68 -5.84 -9.64
CA ARG A 103 3.51 -4.68 -9.29
C ARG A 103 4.05 -4.76 -7.87
N LEU A 104 3.22 -5.16 -6.89
CA LEU A 104 3.65 -5.38 -5.51
C LEU A 104 4.66 -6.52 -5.40
N ASP A 105 4.49 -7.60 -6.16
CA ASP A 105 5.45 -8.70 -6.18
C ASP A 105 6.79 -8.28 -6.83
N SER A 106 6.76 -7.26 -7.71
CA SER A 106 7.93 -6.74 -8.42
C SER A 106 8.69 -5.61 -7.71
N VAL A 107 8.33 -5.26 -6.47
CA VAL A 107 9.03 -4.22 -5.70
C VAL A 107 10.50 -4.62 -5.48
N PRO A 108 11.48 -3.76 -5.81
CA PRO A 108 12.89 -4.03 -5.56
C PRO A 108 13.21 -4.23 -4.08
N ASP A 109 14.16 -5.13 -3.76
CA ASP A 109 14.50 -5.48 -2.37
C ASP A 109 14.91 -4.28 -1.52
N GLU A 110 15.61 -3.30 -2.12
CA GLU A 110 15.97 -2.04 -1.45
C GLU A 110 14.76 -1.25 -0.95
N HIS A 111 13.66 -1.25 -1.71
CA HIS A 111 12.41 -0.63 -1.29
C HIS A 111 11.65 -1.49 -0.30
N ARG A 112 11.72 -2.83 -0.41
CA ARG A 112 11.12 -3.75 0.57
C ARG A 112 11.72 -3.57 1.96
N GLU A 113 13.03 -3.50 2.06
CA GLU A 113 13.74 -3.31 3.32
C GLU A 113 13.34 -2.00 4.03
N VAL A 114 13.34 -0.90 3.28
CA VAL A 114 12.93 0.41 3.78
C VAL A 114 11.44 0.45 4.14
N LEU A 115 10.58 -0.19 3.33
CA LEU A 115 9.14 -0.28 3.59
C LEU A 115 8.88 -1.03 4.90
N VAL A 116 9.53 -2.18 5.10
CA VAL A 116 9.40 -2.99 6.32
C VAL A 116 9.84 -2.20 7.54
N GLY A 117 11.05 -1.63 7.54
CA GLY A 117 11.54 -0.85 8.68
C GLY A 117 10.68 0.37 8.98
N ALA A 118 10.47 1.24 7.99
CA ALA A 118 9.84 2.53 8.21
C ALA A 118 8.30 2.48 8.30
N CYS A 119 7.63 1.63 7.52
CA CYS A 119 6.17 1.68 7.35
C CYS A 119 5.43 0.55 8.05
N ILE A 120 6.05 -0.64 8.18
CA ILE A 120 5.43 -1.80 8.82
C ILE A 120 5.80 -1.82 10.30
N ARG A 121 7.09 -1.83 10.62
CA ARG A 121 7.60 -1.81 12.00
C ARG A 121 7.47 -0.43 12.64
N GLY A 122 7.59 0.64 11.83
CA GLY A 122 7.51 2.02 12.31
C GLY A 122 8.76 2.46 13.06
N GLU A 123 9.93 1.96 12.64
CA GLU A 123 11.24 2.33 13.14
C GLU A 123 11.48 3.84 12.99
N ASP A 124 12.19 4.42 13.96
CA ASP A 124 12.69 5.78 13.84
C ASP A 124 13.89 5.84 12.87
N LEU A 125 14.31 7.07 12.51
CA LEU A 125 15.38 7.26 11.52
C LEU A 125 16.72 6.69 11.98
N ALA A 126 17.03 6.74 13.28
CA ALA A 126 18.26 6.20 13.83
C ALA A 126 18.28 4.65 13.73
N THR A 127 17.18 4.00 14.07
CA THR A 127 17.02 2.54 13.98
C THR A 127 17.05 2.09 12.52
N LEU A 128 16.35 2.80 11.64
CA LEU A 128 16.34 2.52 10.21
C LEU A 128 17.75 2.68 9.61
N ALA A 129 18.47 3.75 9.97
CA ALA A 129 19.84 4.00 9.51
C ALA A 129 20.80 2.90 9.97
N ALA A 130 20.69 2.47 11.23
CA ALA A 130 21.47 1.35 11.76
C ALA A 130 21.17 0.04 11.01
N GLY A 131 19.90 -0.27 10.72
CA GLY A 131 19.50 -1.44 9.96
C GLY A 131 20.04 -1.43 8.52
N LEU A 132 19.99 -0.28 7.86
CA LEU A 132 20.48 -0.07 6.49
C LEU A 132 22.00 0.14 6.41
N SER A 133 22.71 0.15 7.54
CA SER A 133 24.14 0.44 7.64
C SER A 133 24.54 1.77 6.98
N CYS A 134 23.73 2.80 7.16
CA CYS A 134 23.96 4.15 6.64
C CYS A 134 23.77 5.24 7.72
N ASP A 135 23.92 6.51 7.34
CA ASP A 135 23.61 7.64 8.24
C ASP A 135 22.11 8.04 8.17
N GLU A 136 21.64 8.83 9.13
CA GLU A 136 20.23 9.25 9.19
C GLU A 136 19.79 10.09 7.98
N ARG A 137 20.72 10.81 7.34
CA ARG A 137 20.43 11.62 6.15
C ARG A 137 20.16 10.70 4.96
N GLU A 138 20.99 9.69 4.76
CA GLU A 138 20.81 8.67 3.73
C GLU A 138 19.56 7.83 4.00
N ALA A 139 19.30 7.43 5.24
CA ALA A 139 18.08 6.72 5.62
C ALA A 139 16.82 7.55 5.31
N THR A 140 16.86 8.86 5.58
CA THR A 140 15.79 9.79 5.21
C THR A 140 15.58 9.82 3.71
N ALA A 141 16.64 9.99 2.92
CA ALA A 141 16.55 10.01 1.46
C ALA A 141 15.99 8.70 0.88
N ARG A 142 16.43 7.54 1.42
CA ARG A 142 15.92 6.23 1.03
C ARG A 142 14.46 6.05 1.41
N ARG A 143 14.04 6.48 2.61
CA ARG A 143 12.63 6.46 3.02
C ARG A 143 11.77 7.29 2.08
N ASP A 144 12.17 8.53 1.80
CA ASP A 144 11.39 9.43 0.96
C ASP A 144 11.33 8.91 -0.49
N SER A 145 12.42 8.34 -1.00
CA SER A 145 12.47 7.64 -2.29
C SER A 145 11.50 6.45 -2.33
N THR A 146 11.50 5.59 -1.31
CA THR A 146 10.56 4.47 -1.19
C THR A 146 9.11 4.94 -1.13
N LEU A 147 8.81 6.01 -0.40
CA LEU A 147 7.45 6.56 -0.37
C LEU A 147 6.99 7.08 -1.74
N ALA A 148 7.87 7.77 -2.47
CA ALA A 148 7.59 8.21 -3.84
C ALA A 148 7.41 7.02 -4.79
N PHE A 149 8.26 5.99 -4.67
CA PHE A 149 8.14 4.76 -5.44
C PHE A 149 6.78 4.07 -5.22
N MET A 150 6.34 3.95 -3.96
CA MET A 150 5.04 3.34 -3.64
C MET A 150 3.85 4.15 -4.18
N GLN A 151 3.97 5.47 -4.27
CA GLN A 151 2.96 6.32 -4.91
C GLN A 151 2.86 6.05 -6.41
N GLU A 152 3.99 6.01 -7.13
CA GLU A 152 4.00 5.71 -8.56
C GLU A 152 3.60 4.27 -8.86
N LEU A 153 3.96 3.31 -8.01
CA LEU A 153 3.54 1.92 -8.11
C LEU A 153 2.02 1.78 -8.09
N ALA A 154 1.37 2.47 -7.15
CA ALA A 154 -0.08 2.43 -6.95
C ALA A 154 -0.89 3.23 -7.98
N LYS A 155 -0.23 4.13 -8.72
CA LYS A 155 -0.88 5.13 -9.58
C LYS A 155 -1.91 4.58 -10.58
N PRO A 156 -1.70 3.45 -11.28
CA PRO A 156 -2.72 2.93 -12.19
C PRO A 156 -3.96 2.37 -11.52
N GLY A 157 -3.89 2.10 -10.21
CA GLY A 157 -5.03 1.71 -9.39
C GLY A 157 -5.74 2.92 -8.76
N LEU A 158 -5.21 4.14 -8.93
CA LEU A 158 -5.83 5.36 -8.42
C LEU A 158 -6.71 6.00 -9.49
N PRO A 159 -7.86 6.58 -9.11
CA PRO A 159 -8.61 7.43 -10.03
C PRO A 159 -7.75 8.63 -10.44
N PRO A 160 -7.97 9.19 -11.64
CA PRO A 160 -7.29 10.41 -12.06
C PRO A 160 -7.53 11.52 -11.03
N ALA A 161 -6.52 12.39 -10.83
CA ALA A 161 -6.71 13.55 -9.99
C ALA A 161 -7.88 14.39 -10.55
N PRO A 162 -8.77 14.91 -9.69
CA PRO A 162 -9.82 15.80 -10.15
C PRO A 162 -9.18 17.01 -10.84
N ASP A 163 -9.77 17.41 -11.97
CA ASP A 163 -9.31 18.58 -12.72
C ASP A 163 -9.34 19.82 -11.78
N PRO A 164 -8.27 20.62 -11.67
CA PRO A 164 -8.30 21.84 -10.87
C PRO A 164 -9.47 22.77 -11.20
N ASP A 165 -10.01 22.71 -12.42
CA ASP A 165 -11.12 23.55 -12.87
C ASP A 165 -12.52 23.05 -12.41
N GLU A 166 -12.62 21.86 -11.81
CA GLU A 166 -13.87 21.33 -11.23
C GLU A 166 -14.13 21.79 -9.78
N ARG A 167 -13.24 22.62 -9.21
CA ARG A 167 -13.45 23.29 -7.92
C ARG A 167 -14.12 24.65 -8.11
N GLY A 168 -15.31 24.64 -8.73
CA GLY A 168 -16.20 25.80 -8.80
C GLY A 168 -16.74 26.21 -7.43
#